data_AF-A0ABD2KBX1-F1
#
_entry.id   AF-A0ABD2KBX1-F1
#
_cell.length_a   1.000
_cell.length_b   1.000
_cell.length_c   1.000
_cell.angle_alpha   90.00
_cell.angle_beta   90.00
_cell.angle_gamma   90.00
#
_symmetry.space_group_name_H-M   'P 1'
#
loop_
_entity.id
_entity.type
_entity.pdbx_description
1 polymer ?
#
loop_
_entity_poly.entity_id
_entity_poly.type
_entity_poly.pdbx_seq_one_letter_code
_entity_poly.pdbx_strand_id
1 'polypeptide(L)'
;MATTSQMALEPPIMVTQDTGMKVTVFICIPGMRKKGGLIVLLKRLFRVKSRDPFTLVSNVKFGQYMLTDQSISLLAEVYTDKTAMDKRSEDRKRYEWSVTKFPSQINSESAEFNQNGDNCYIVMSCMKTDNYSTNWKDFLSANGTLDMTKA
;
A
#
# COMPACT_ATOMS: atom_id res chain seq x y z
N MET A 1 25.17 -3.00 -25.23
CA MET A 1 24.62 -4.05 -24.34
C MET A 1 24.07 -3.35 -23.11
N ALA A 2 22.77 -3.06 -23.08
CA ALA A 2 22.14 -2.47 -21.90
C ALA A 2 21.72 -3.60 -20.98
N THR A 3 22.38 -3.71 -19.83
CA THR A 3 22.00 -4.62 -18.76
C THR A 3 20.66 -4.12 -18.21
N THR A 4 19.56 -4.68 -18.70
CA THR A 4 18.25 -4.54 -18.06
C THR A 4 18.39 -5.21 -16.70
N SER A 5 18.63 -4.40 -15.68
CA SER A 5 18.54 -4.83 -14.29
C SER A 5 17.16 -5.45 -14.12
N GLN A 6 17.11 -6.78 -14.02
CA GLN A 6 15.96 -7.48 -13.47
C GLN A 6 15.78 -6.89 -12.07
N MET A 7 14.86 -5.93 -11.94
CA MET A 7 14.31 -5.57 -10.65
C MET A 7 13.80 -6.88 -10.07
N ALA A 8 14.52 -7.40 -9.08
CA ALA A 8 14.01 -8.47 -8.24
C ALA A 8 12.59 -8.08 -7.87
N LEU A 9 11.62 -8.93 -8.24
CA LEU A 9 10.22 -8.73 -7.88
C LEU A 9 10.17 -8.71 -6.35
N GLU A 10 10.23 -7.53 -5.75
CA GLU A 10 9.90 -7.39 -4.34
C GLU A 10 8.48 -7.95 -4.17
N PRO A 11 8.24 -8.76 -3.13
CA PRO A 11 6.90 -9.29 -2.89
C PRO A 11 5.92 -8.13 -2.83
N PRO A 12 4.71 -8.30 -3.40
CA PRO A 12 3.75 -7.22 -3.52
C PRO A 12 3.33 -6.64 -2.16
N ILE A 13 3.56 -7.37 -1.07
CA ILE A 13 3.31 -6.96 0.31
C ILE A 13 4.45 -7.48 1.18
N MET A 14 5.04 -6.61 2.01
CA MET A 14 6.09 -7.02 2.94
C MET A 14 6.16 -6.16 4.19
N VAL A 15 6.60 -6.73 5.31
CA VAL A 15 6.97 -5.96 6.51
C VAL A 15 8.40 -5.47 6.36
N THR A 16 8.59 -4.16 6.21
CA THR A 16 9.91 -3.55 6.12
C THR A 16 10.53 -3.33 7.49
N GLN A 17 9.71 -3.02 8.49
CA GLN A 17 10.16 -2.75 9.85
C GLN A 17 9.15 -3.26 10.88
N ASP A 18 9.65 -3.89 11.93
CA ASP A 18 8.90 -4.20 13.15
C ASP A 18 9.82 -3.93 14.34
N THR A 19 9.49 -2.93 15.16
CA THR A 19 10.28 -2.53 16.35
C THR A 19 9.66 -3.03 17.65
N GLY A 20 8.72 -3.95 17.57
CA GLY A 20 7.89 -4.38 18.69
C GLY A 20 6.72 -3.44 18.96
N MET A 21 6.93 -2.12 19.00
CA MET A 21 5.82 -1.15 19.19
C MET A 21 5.23 -0.63 17.88
N LYS A 22 6.02 -0.62 16.80
CA LYS A 22 5.61 -0.07 15.51
C LYS A 22 5.89 -1.09 14.42
N VAL A 23 4.92 -1.29 13.53
CA VAL A 23 5.09 -2.09 12.33
C VAL A 23 4.90 -1.21 11.09
N THR A 24 5.76 -1.43 10.11
CA THR A 24 5.73 -0.79 8.80
C THR A 24 5.57 -1.86 7.75
N VAL A 25 4.45 -1.79 7.03
CA VAL A 25 4.11 -2.66 5.90
C VAL A 25 4.25 -1.87 4.62
N PHE A 26 4.91 -2.45 3.64
CA PHE A 26 5.08 -1.93 2.31
C PHE A 26 4.17 -2.69 1.36
N ILE A 27 3.39 -1.96 0.56
CA ILE A 27 2.39 -2.50 -0.35
C ILE A 27 2.73 -1.97 -1.76
N CYS A 28 3.16 -2.89 -2.62
CA CYS A 28 3.43 -2.67 -4.03
C CYS A 28 2.26 -3.16 -4.88
N ILE A 29 1.54 -2.19 -5.47
CA ILE A 29 0.48 -2.48 -6.44
C ILE A 29 1.01 -2.14 -7.84
N PRO A 30 1.16 -3.12 -8.75
CA PRO A 30 1.73 -2.87 -10.07
C PRO A 30 0.86 -1.94 -10.93
N GLY A 31 1.51 -0.99 -11.61
CA GLY A 31 0.87 -0.05 -12.55
C GLY A 31 0.35 1.23 -11.91
N MET A 32 0.52 1.43 -10.60
CA MET A 32 0.16 2.69 -9.95
C MET A 32 1.09 3.83 -10.40
N ARG A 33 0.49 4.98 -10.70
CA ARG A 33 1.18 6.22 -11.06
C ARG A 33 1.02 7.23 -9.94
N LYS A 34 2.12 7.91 -9.63
CA LYS A 34 2.12 8.99 -8.65
C LYS A 34 1.21 10.14 -9.10
N LYS A 35 0.56 10.79 -8.15
CA LYS A 35 -0.10 12.06 -8.37
C LYS A 35 0.96 13.16 -8.45
N GLY A 36 1.09 13.78 -9.61
CA GLY A 36 1.93 14.96 -9.81
C GLY A 36 1.22 16.24 -9.39
N GLY A 37 2.00 17.30 -9.14
CA GLY A 37 1.49 18.66 -8.92
C GLY A 37 2.13 19.38 -7.73
N LEU A 38 2.00 20.72 -7.74
CA LEU A 38 2.53 21.62 -6.71
C LEU A 38 2.07 21.26 -5.28
N ILE A 39 0.82 20.82 -5.11
CA ILE A 39 0.28 20.42 -3.79
C ILE A 39 0.99 19.18 -3.24
N VAL A 40 1.31 18.20 -4.09
CA VAL A 40 2.03 16.98 -3.67
C VAL A 40 3.48 17.29 -3.36
N LEU A 41 4.10 18.20 -4.12
CA LEU A 41 5.44 18.72 -3.85
C LEU A 41 5.51 19.46 -2.51
N LEU A 42 4.53 20.31 -2.22
CA LEU A 42 4.42 21.01 -0.93
C LEU A 42 4.21 20.01 0.22
N LYS A 43 3.32 19.02 0.07
CA LYS A 43 3.15 17.96 1.09
C LYS A 43 4.46 17.21 1.37
N ARG A 44 5.27 16.92 0.35
CA ARG A 44 6.61 16.33 0.55
C ARG A 44 7.55 17.28 1.28
N LEU A 45 7.60 18.54 0.86
CA LEU A 45 8.47 19.56 1.45
C LEU A 45 8.18 19.74 2.95
N PHE A 46 6.91 19.72 3.33
CA PHE A 46 6.45 19.83 4.72
C PHE A 46 6.28 18.50 5.44
N ARG A 47 6.70 17.37 4.84
CA ARG A 47 6.54 16.00 5.40
C ARG A 47 5.12 15.70 5.91
N VAL A 48 4.11 16.26 5.25
CA VAL A 48 2.71 16.05 5.60
C VAL A 48 2.32 14.64 5.18
N LYS A 49 2.20 13.75 6.16
CA LYS A 49 1.80 12.36 5.94
C LYS A 49 0.31 12.31 5.63
N SER A 50 -0.07 11.46 4.67
CA SER A 50 -1.48 11.28 4.34
C SER A 50 -2.08 10.22 5.26
N ARG A 51 -3.24 10.49 5.84
CA ARG A 51 -4.07 9.47 6.51
C ARG A 51 -4.79 8.56 5.52
N ASP A 52 -4.72 8.93 4.25
CA ASP A 52 -5.42 8.28 3.17
C ASP A 52 -4.44 8.01 1.99
N PRO A 53 -4.21 6.74 1.61
CA PRO A 53 -3.36 6.43 0.47
C PRO A 53 -3.90 6.99 -0.87
N PHE A 54 -5.20 7.35 -0.95
CA PHE A 54 -5.87 7.80 -2.18
C PHE A 54 -5.43 9.19 -2.64
N THR A 55 -4.88 10.03 -1.76
CA THR A 55 -4.36 11.35 -2.18
C THR A 55 -3.02 11.25 -2.89
N LEU A 56 -2.40 10.07 -2.90
CA LEU A 56 -1.05 9.85 -3.39
C LEU A 56 -1.03 9.40 -4.86
N VAL A 57 -2.04 8.67 -5.33
CA VAL A 57 -2.09 8.05 -6.68
C VAL A 57 -2.98 8.81 -7.66
N SER A 58 -2.71 8.70 -8.97
CA SER A 58 -3.45 9.42 -10.03
C SER A 58 -4.34 8.55 -10.92
N ASN A 59 -4.12 7.24 -10.97
CA ASN A 59 -4.78 6.30 -11.89
C ASN A 59 -5.37 5.08 -11.16
N VAL A 60 -5.70 5.22 -9.87
CA VAL A 60 -6.21 4.12 -9.06
C VAL A 60 -7.51 4.55 -8.42
N LYS A 61 -8.53 3.69 -8.54
CA LYS A 61 -9.77 3.80 -7.80
C LYS A 61 -9.81 2.68 -6.76
N PHE A 62 -9.90 3.03 -5.49
CA PHE A 62 -10.11 2.01 -4.46
C PHE A 62 -11.59 1.74 -4.32
N GLY A 63 -11.99 0.49 -4.57
CA GLY A 63 -13.37 0.04 -4.35
C GLY A 63 -13.68 -0.16 -2.86
N GLN A 64 -12.65 -0.45 -2.05
CA GLN A 64 -12.76 -0.64 -0.62
C GLN A 64 -11.41 -0.36 0.07
N TYR A 65 -11.48 0.31 1.22
CA TYR A 65 -10.39 0.37 2.18
C TYR A 65 -10.99 0.37 3.58
N MET A 66 -10.67 -0.64 4.35
CA MET A 66 -11.13 -0.80 5.72
C MET A 66 -9.97 -1.33 6.55
N LEU A 67 -9.37 -0.44 7.34
CA LEU A 67 -8.38 -0.79 8.35
C LEU A 67 -9.08 -0.74 9.71
N THR A 68 -9.06 -1.85 10.42
CA THR A 68 -9.46 -1.93 11.82
C THR A 68 -8.24 -2.22 12.67
N ASP A 69 -8.43 -2.27 13.98
CA ASP A 69 -7.36 -2.62 14.91
C ASP A 69 -6.89 -4.09 14.77
N GLN A 70 -7.62 -4.93 14.02
CA GLN A 70 -7.30 -6.34 13.83
C GLN A 70 -7.26 -6.80 12.37
N SER A 71 -7.70 -6.00 11.41
CA SER A 71 -7.85 -6.44 10.03
C SER A 71 -7.57 -5.34 9.03
N ILE A 72 -7.21 -5.72 7.82
CA ILE A 72 -7.19 -4.81 6.67
C ILE A 72 -7.92 -5.46 5.50
N SER A 73 -8.73 -4.68 4.79
CA SER A 73 -9.28 -5.03 3.49
C SER A 73 -9.02 -3.88 2.54
N LEU A 74 -8.35 -4.16 1.44
CA LEU A 74 -7.93 -3.19 0.44
C LEU A 74 -8.29 -3.74 -0.93
N LEU A 75 -9.07 -2.96 -1.69
CA LEU A 75 -9.42 -3.27 -3.07
C LEU A 75 -9.03 -2.12 -3.98
N ALA A 76 -8.03 -2.34 -4.84
CA ALA A 76 -7.49 -1.37 -5.77
C ALA A 76 -7.86 -1.72 -7.21
N GLU A 77 -8.46 -0.78 -7.94
CA GLU A 77 -8.63 -0.84 -9.38
C GLU A 77 -7.63 0.12 -10.04
N VAL A 78 -6.62 -0.44 -10.71
CA VAL A 78 -5.57 0.32 -11.39
C VAL A 78 -5.91 0.45 -12.86
N TYR A 79 -6.07 1.69 -13.31
CA TYR A 79 -6.32 2.04 -14.70
C TYR A 79 -5.01 2.39 -15.40
N THR A 80 -4.99 2.32 -16.73
CA THR A 80 -3.80 2.62 -17.53
C THR A 80 -3.28 4.04 -17.29
N ASP A 81 -4.18 5.01 -17.12
CA ASP A 81 -3.89 6.41 -16.79
C ASP A 81 -5.08 7.09 -16.08
N LYS A 82 -4.91 8.37 -15.74
CA LYS A 82 -5.94 9.18 -15.08
C LYS A 82 -7.18 9.37 -15.97
N THR A 83 -7.01 9.55 -17.28
CA THR A 83 -8.12 9.74 -18.21
C THR A 83 -8.97 8.48 -18.32
N ALA A 84 -8.35 7.30 -18.37
CA ALA A 84 -9.03 6.01 -18.32
C ALA A 84 -9.79 5.80 -17.00
N MET A 85 -9.22 6.24 -15.88
CA MET A 85 -9.90 6.23 -14.58
C MET A 85 -11.12 7.16 -14.55
N ASP A 86 -10.97 8.40 -15.02
CA ASP A 86 -12.04 9.40 -15.07
C ASP A 86 -13.20 8.93 -15.97
N LYS A 87 -12.88 8.21 -17.07
CA LYS A 87 -13.85 7.57 -17.97
C LYS A 87 -14.36 6.22 -17.49
N ARG A 88 -13.85 5.68 -16.37
CA ARG A 88 -14.18 4.35 -15.84
C ARG A 88 -14.01 3.24 -16.88
N SER A 89 -12.88 3.25 -17.59
CA SER A 89 -12.53 2.23 -18.59
C SER A 89 -12.69 0.81 -18.04
N GLU A 90 -13.19 -0.10 -18.86
CA GLU A 90 -13.26 -1.53 -18.53
C GLU A 90 -11.86 -2.16 -18.45
N ASP A 91 -10.90 -1.64 -19.22
CA ASP A 91 -9.48 -1.99 -19.15
C ASP A 91 -8.85 -1.45 -17.85
N ARG A 92 -9.04 -2.19 -16.77
CA ARG A 92 -8.47 -1.93 -15.44
C ARG A 92 -8.04 -3.24 -14.78
N LYS A 93 -6.97 -3.18 -14.00
CA LYS A 93 -6.50 -4.31 -13.20
C LYS A 93 -7.03 -4.20 -11.79
N ARG A 94 -7.59 -5.29 -11.26
CA ARG A 94 -8.08 -5.37 -9.89
C ARG A 94 -7.05 -6.08 -9.01
N TYR A 95 -6.75 -5.49 -7.86
CA TYR A 95 -5.88 -6.06 -6.84
C TYR A 95 -6.60 -6.05 -5.50
N GLU A 96 -6.55 -7.17 -4.81
CA GLU A 96 -7.16 -7.32 -3.50
C GLU A 96 -6.11 -7.76 -2.49
N TRP A 97 -6.12 -7.11 -1.33
CA TRP A 97 -5.37 -7.54 -0.18
C TRP A 97 -6.30 -7.55 1.03
N SER A 98 -6.43 -8.71 1.66
CA SER A 98 -7.22 -8.88 2.86
C SER A 98 -6.43 -9.65 3.90
N VAL A 99 -6.40 -9.13 5.12
CA VAL A 99 -5.96 -9.84 6.31
C VAL A 99 -7.11 -9.77 7.29
N THR A 100 -7.73 -10.92 7.56
CA THR A 100 -8.89 -11.04 8.44
C THR A 100 -8.54 -10.88 9.91
N LYS A 101 -7.30 -11.25 10.29
CA LYS A 101 -6.79 -11.10 11.65
C LYS A 101 -5.28 -10.89 11.65
N PHE A 102 -4.83 -9.76 12.18
CA PHE A 102 -3.42 -9.48 12.44
C PHE A 102 -2.89 -10.33 13.59
N PRO A 103 -1.57 -10.61 13.61
CA PRO A 103 -0.96 -11.39 14.68
C PRO A 103 -0.82 -10.59 15.99
N SER A 104 -1.02 -9.26 15.94
CA SER A 104 -1.24 -8.39 17.10
C SER A 104 -2.24 -7.29 16.74
N GLN A 105 -2.87 -6.68 17.73
CA GLN A 105 -3.69 -5.50 17.52
C GLN A 105 -2.84 -4.28 17.16
N ILE A 106 -3.42 -3.37 16.40
CA ILE A 106 -2.84 -2.09 16.04
C ILE A 106 -3.79 -0.94 16.39
N ASN A 107 -3.25 0.28 16.50
CA ASN A 107 -4.05 1.48 16.46
C ASN A 107 -4.26 1.89 15.00
N SER A 108 -5.45 1.65 14.45
CA SER A 108 -5.81 1.96 13.06
C SER A 108 -5.73 3.47 12.75
N GLU A 109 -5.97 4.35 13.71
CA GLU A 109 -5.84 5.80 13.54
C GLU A 109 -4.39 6.28 13.39
N SER A 110 -3.43 5.46 13.83
CA SER A 110 -2.00 5.75 13.67
C SER A 110 -1.47 5.43 12.26
N ALA A 111 -2.31 4.93 11.37
CA ALA A 111 -1.96 4.56 10.01
C ALA A 111 -1.49 5.78 9.18
N GLU A 112 -0.24 5.73 8.72
CA GLU A 112 0.33 6.76 7.86
C GLU A 112 0.69 6.18 6.50
N PHE A 113 0.39 6.95 5.44
CA PHE A 113 0.62 6.57 4.04
C PHE A 113 1.61 7.49 3.33
N ASN A 114 2.59 6.89 2.65
CA ASN A 114 3.61 7.60 1.87
C ASN A 114 3.91 6.89 0.55
N GLN A 115 4.42 7.67 -0.41
CA GLN A 115 5.02 7.17 -1.65
C GLN A 115 6.54 7.07 -1.49
N ASN A 116 7.14 6.02 -2.05
CA ASN A 116 8.59 5.85 -2.11
C ASN A 116 9.02 5.56 -3.55
N GLY A 117 10.23 5.97 -3.97
CA GLY A 117 10.81 5.58 -5.28
C GLY A 117 9.98 5.95 -6.51
N ASP A 118 10.36 5.48 -7.70
CA ASP A 118 9.69 5.78 -9.00
C ASP A 118 8.44 4.94 -9.29
N ASN A 119 8.44 3.71 -8.81
CA ASN A 119 7.24 2.90 -8.72
C ASN A 119 6.38 3.43 -7.58
N CYS A 120 5.10 3.66 -7.79
CA CYS A 120 4.24 4.15 -6.72
C CYS A 120 3.96 3.00 -5.75
N TYR A 121 4.42 3.12 -4.51
CA TYR A 121 4.12 2.19 -3.42
C TYR A 121 3.31 2.87 -2.34
N ILE A 122 2.61 2.07 -1.54
CA ILE A 122 1.89 2.51 -0.34
C ILE A 122 2.63 1.94 0.86
N VAL A 123 3.19 2.82 1.71
CA VAL A 123 3.76 2.43 3.00
C VAL A 123 2.70 2.64 4.06
N MET A 124 2.31 1.60 4.80
CA MET A 124 1.44 1.68 5.97
C MET A 124 2.30 1.55 7.23
N SER A 125 2.30 2.56 8.09
CA SER A 125 2.91 2.50 9.42
C SER A 125 1.83 2.51 10.49
N CYS A 126 1.83 1.55 11.42
CA CYS A 126 0.87 1.51 12.53
C CYS A 126 1.54 1.09 13.84
N MET A 127 0.98 1.55 14.96
CA MET A 127 1.43 1.23 16.31
C MET A 127 0.70 -0.02 16.80
N LYS A 128 1.44 -1.00 17.33
CA LYS A 128 0.83 -2.13 18.02
C LYS A 128 0.23 -1.64 19.35
N THR A 129 -0.85 -2.27 19.77
CA THR A 129 -1.50 -2.02 21.06
C THR A 129 -1.40 -3.22 22.00
N ASP A 130 -1.06 -4.39 21.48
CA ASP A 130 -0.79 -5.61 22.24
C ASP A 130 0.36 -6.43 21.64
N ASN A 131 0.71 -7.52 22.32
CA ASN A 131 1.59 -8.59 21.83
C ASN A 131 2.88 -8.09 21.12
N TYR A 132 3.55 -7.10 21.73
CA TYR A 132 4.73 -6.42 21.19
C TYR A 132 5.90 -7.34 20.83
N SER A 133 5.97 -8.54 21.41
CA SER A 133 6.98 -9.56 21.10
C SER A 133 6.74 -10.28 19.77
N THR A 134 5.55 -10.16 19.18
CA THR A 134 5.17 -10.87 17.96
C THR A 134 5.80 -10.22 16.73
N ASN A 135 6.63 -10.95 15.99
CA ASN A 135 7.27 -10.46 14.78
C ASN A 135 6.34 -10.61 13.56
N TRP A 136 5.91 -9.48 12.98
CA TRP A 136 5.02 -9.50 11.82
C TRP A 136 5.71 -9.95 10.52
N LYS A 137 7.04 -9.93 10.45
CA LYS A 137 7.78 -10.40 9.25
C LYS A 137 7.49 -11.86 8.94
N ASP A 138 7.33 -12.68 9.97
CA ASP A 138 7.06 -14.12 9.86
C ASP A 138 5.58 -14.39 9.54
N PHE A 139 4.69 -13.45 9.89
CA PHE A 139 3.26 -13.58 9.64
C PHE A 139 2.89 -13.24 8.19
N LEU A 140 3.36 -12.10 7.65
CA LEU A 140 3.00 -11.68 6.29
C LEU A 140 3.66 -12.54 5.22
N SER A 141 4.84 -13.12 5.48
CA SER A 141 5.45 -14.10 4.58
C SER A 141 4.60 -15.36 4.41
N ALA A 142 3.78 -15.70 5.41
CA ALA A 142 2.89 -16.86 5.39
C ALA A 142 1.44 -16.55 4.96
N ASN A 143 0.95 -15.32 5.17
CA ASN A 143 -0.49 -14.99 5.04
C ASN A 143 -0.82 -13.77 4.16
N GLY A 144 0.19 -13.00 3.71
CA GLY A 144 -0.03 -11.72 3.03
C GLY A 144 0.27 -11.79 1.53
N THR A 145 -0.63 -12.37 0.74
CA THR A 145 -0.54 -12.29 -0.73
C THR A 145 -1.43 -11.16 -1.25
N LEU A 146 -0.95 -10.46 -2.29
CA LEU A 146 -1.81 -9.60 -3.10
C LEU A 146 -2.42 -10.50 -4.18
N ASP A 147 -3.73 -10.75 -4.10
CA ASP A 147 -4.41 -11.54 -5.11
C ASP A 147 -4.56 -10.69 -6.38
N MET A 148 -3.86 -11.13 -7.42
CA MET A 148 -3.88 -10.52 -8.74
C MET A 148 -5.03 -11.11 -9.55
N THR A 149 -6.26 -10.75 -9.22
CA THR A 149 -7.42 -11.17 -10.00
C THR A 149 -7.52 -10.31 -11.26
N LYS A 150 -7.00 -10.81 -12.38
CA LYS A 150 -7.40 -10.31 -13.70
C LYS A 150 -8.86 -10.72 -13.91
N ALA A 151 -9.76 -9.74 -13.98
CA ALA A 151 -10.99 -9.88 -14.74
C ALA A 151 -10.70 -9.36 -16.15
#